data_AF-A0AAE9EXL9-F1
#
_entry.id   AF-A0AAE9EXL9-F1
#
_cell.length_a   1.000
_cell.length_b   1.000
_cell.length_c   1.000
_cell.angle_alpha   90.00
_cell.angle_beta   90.00
_cell.angle_gamma   90.00
#
_symmetry.space_group_name_H-M   'P 1'
#
loop_
_entity.id
_entity.type
_entity.pdbx_description
1 polymer ?
#
loop_
_entity_poly.entity_id
_entity_poly.type
_entity_poly.pdbx_seq_one_letter_code
_entity_poly.pdbx_strand_id
1 'polypeptide(L)'
;MNLYVDHDFPIAGNFKRPHELVPFPKFFGMQCSPYIQDWKLHFERRKELKSQHAGFFLVAVSSLTKDLTSFHNVVPEQSFEQNNYTGKFYFNFFKADGQQIRVIVDDRLPINSEGSLYYAQSVESAFWYPLLEKAYAKFRGSYEFIEYGLPMESFFHLTKRKPVSFDNESTTPLPSTSFGMY
;
A
#
# COMPACT_ATOMS: atom_id res chain seq x y z
N MET A 1 10.74 18.07 -19.32
CA MET A 1 11.28 17.79 -17.97
C MET A 1 11.30 16.28 -17.82
N ASN A 2 12.43 15.67 -17.45
CA ASN A 2 12.48 14.21 -17.30
C ASN A 2 11.94 13.82 -15.93
N LEU A 3 10.97 12.90 -15.91
CA LEU A 3 10.40 12.37 -14.67
C LEU A 3 11.41 11.44 -13.97
N TYR A 4 11.32 11.37 -12.65
CA TYR A 4 12.13 10.49 -11.84
C TYR A 4 11.95 9.02 -12.26
N VAL A 5 13.07 8.31 -12.27
CA VAL A 5 13.19 6.89 -12.60
C VAL A 5 14.01 6.26 -11.49
N ASP A 6 13.43 5.29 -10.82
CA ASP A 6 14.08 4.49 -9.80
C ASP A 6 14.89 3.38 -10.48
N HIS A 7 16.22 3.54 -10.44
CA HIS A 7 17.15 2.56 -11.00
C HIS A 7 17.43 1.40 -10.03
N ASP A 8 17.17 1.59 -8.73
CA ASP A 8 17.38 0.56 -7.70
C ASP A 8 16.24 -0.46 -7.67
N PHE A 9 15.07 -0.09 -8.22
CA PHE A 9 13.90 -0.96 -8.28
C PHE A 9 13.21 -0.86 -9.66
N PRO A 10 13.83 -1.40 -10.71
CA PRO A 10 13.29 -1.34 -12.07
C PRO A 10 12.09 -2.29 -12.23
N ILE A 11 11.18 -1.92 -13.14
CA ILE A 11 10.08 -2.80 -13.58
C ILE A 11 10.52 -3.49 -14.87
N ALA A 12 10.61 -4.82 -14.85
CA ALA A 12 11.09 -5.62 -15.98
C ALA A 12 10.07 -5.75 -17.13
N GLY A 13 8.78 -5.50 -16.88
CA GLY A 13 7.69 -5.65 -17.85
C GLY A 13 7.03 -4.32 -18.24
N ASN A 14 5.81 -4.43 -18.76
CA ASN A 14 4.99 -3.27 -19.11
C ASN A 14 4.64 -2.46 -17.86
N PHE A 15 4.75 -1.14 -17.96
CA PHE A 15 4.35 -0.22 -16.91
C PHE A 15 3.64 0.99 -17.50
N LYS A 16 2.86 1.66 -16.67
CA LYS A 16 2.31 2.99 -16.94
C LYS A 16 2.43 3.86 -15.69
N ARG A 17 2.55 5.17 -15.88
CA ARG A 17 2.38 6.16 -14.82
C ARG A 17 0.90 6.51 -14.63
N PRO A 18 0.48 7.01 -13.47
CA PRO A 18 -0.90 7.39 -13.20
C PRO A 18 -1.52 8.34 -14.23
N HIS A 19 -0.78 9.33 -14.74
CA HIS A 19 -1.25 10.24 -15.79
C HIS A 19 -1.50 9.57 -17.15
N GLU A 20 -0.96 8.37 -17.37
CA GLU A 20 -1.21 7.56 -18.59
C GLU A 20 -2.42 6.62 -18.42
N LEU A 21 -2.90 6.46 -17.18
CA LEU A 21 -4.03 5.60 -16.83
C LEU A 21 -5.33 6.41 -16.68
N VAL A 22 -5.25 7.60 -16.09
CA VAL A 22 -6.40 8.48 -15.84
C VAL A 22 -6.03 9.95 -16.08
N PRO A 23 -6.98 10.81 -16.47
CA PRO A 23 -6.69 12.21 -16.80
C PRO A 23 -6.25 13.05 -15.58
N PHE A 24 -6.79 12.77 -14.40
CA PHE A 24 -6.56 13.53 -13.18
C PHE A 24 -6.23 12.60 -12.01
N PRO A 25 -5.02 12.00 -12.01
CA PRO A 25 -4.62 11.14 -10.91
C PRO A 25 -4.51 11.96 -9.63
N LYS A 26 -4.91 11.34 -8.52
CA LYS A 26 -4.79 11.90 -7.18
C LYS A 26 -3.99 10.95 -6.31
N PHE A 27 -3.33 11.51 -5.30
CA PHE A 27 -2.64 10.67 -4.33
C PHE A 27 -3.66 9.98 -3.44
N PHE A 28 -4.49 10.75 -2.74
CA PHE A 28 -5.73 10.27 -2.12
C PHE A 28 -6.96 10.65 -2.96
N GLY A 29 -7.96 9.77 -3.09
CA GLY A 29 -9.13 10.00 -3.94
C GLY A 29 -10.06 11.09 -3.40
N MET A 30 -10.10 11.21 -2.08
CA MET A 30 -10.86 12.20 -1.33
C MET A 30 -10.03 13.46 -1.05
N GLN A 31 -10.66 14.64 -1.06
CA GLN A 31 -10.04 15.88 -0.57
C GLN A 31 -9.71 15.72 0.93
N CYS A 32 -8.51 15.21 1.22
CA CYS A 32 -8.01 15.09 2.57
C CYS A 32 -7.08 16.26 2.81
N SER A 33 -7.48 17.14 3.71
CA SER A 33 -6.52 18.05 4.32
C SER A 33 -5.74 17.27 5.37
N PRO A 34 -4.40 17.32 5.40
CA PRO A 34 -3.61 16.72 6.48
C PRO A 34 -3.93 17.32 7.87
N TYR A 35 -4.65 18.45 7.90
CA TYR A 35 -5.13 19.11 9.11
C TYR A 35 -6.50 18.60 9.58
N ILE A 36 -7.23 17.86 8.73
CA ILE A 36 -8.55 17.32 9.04
C ILE A 36 -8.39 15.84 9.39
N GLN A 37 -8.29 15.57 10.69
CA GLN A 37 -8.26 14.22 11.26
C GLN A 37 -9.68 13.64 11.38
N ASP A 38 -10.35 13.42 10.24
CA ASP A 38 -11.71 12.87 10.22
C ASP A 38 -11.71 11.35 10.04
N TRP A 39 -12.17 10.63 11.06
CA TRP A 39 -12.27 9.17 11.03
C TRP A 39 -13.12 8.66 9.86
N LYS A 40 -14.15 9.40 9.40
CA LYS A 40 -15.01 9.00 8.28
C LYS A 40 -14.20 8.87 6.99
N LEU A 41 -13.33 9.85 6.71
CA LEU A 41 -12.41 9.82 5.57
C LEU A 41 -11.53 8.56 5.60
N HIS A 42 -11.08 8.12 6.78
CA HIS A 42 -10.25 6.92 6.93
C HIS A 42 -11.00 5.62 6.67
N PHE A 43 -12.25 5.49 7.12
CA PHE A 43 -13.07 4.34 6.76
C PHE A 43 -13.37 4.31 5.27
N GLU A 44 -13.54 5.48 4.64
CA GLU A 44 -13.73 5.59 3.21
C GLU A 44 -12.46 5.20 2.42
N ARG A 45 -11.26 5.54 2.89
CA ARG A 45 -9.98 5.06 2.31
C ARG A 45 -9.86 3.54 2.26
N ARG A 46 -10.54 2.79 3.14
CA ARG A 46 -10.57 1.31 3.02
C ARG A 46 -11.25 0.83 1.75
N LYS A 47 -12.14 1.63 1.16
CA LYS A 47 -12.74 1.34 -0.15
C LYS A 47 -11.69 1.42 -1.28
N GLU A 48 -10.59 2.14 -1.04
CA GLU A 48 -9.47 2.25 -1.97
C GLU A 48 -8.48 1.07 -1.86
N LEU A 49 -8.63 0.20 -0.86
CA LEU A 49 -7.84 -1.02 -0.70
C LEU A 49 -8.37 -2.13 -1.62
N LYS A 50 -7.98 -2.07 -2.89
CA LYS A 50 -8.32 -3.10 -3.87
C LYS A 50 -7.04 -3.69 -4.43
N SER A 51 -6.85 -5.00 -4.32
CA SER A 51 -5.73 -5.73 -4.93
C SER A 51 -6.24 -7.06 -5.47
N GLN A 52 -5.60 -7.55 -6.54
CA GLN A 52 -5.85 -8.90 -7.04
C GLN A 52 -5.28 -9.97 -6.10
N HIS A 53 -4.30 -9.60 -5.27
CA HIS A 53 -3.62 -10.49 -4.36
C HIS A 53 -4.05 -10.18 -2.92
N ALA A 54 -4.69 -11.16 -2.25
CA ALA A 54 -5.11 -11.07 -0.87
C ALA A 54 -3.97 -11.55 0.05
N GLY A 55 -3.00 -10.66 0.31
CA GLY A 55 -1.85 -10.95 1.17
C GLY A 55 -1.98 -10.37 2.58
N PHE A 56 -1.10 -10.80 3.48
CA PHE A 56 -1.00 -10.24 4.83
C PHE A 56 -0.63 -8.75 4.85
N PHE A 57 0.00 -8.26 3.77
CA PHE A 57 0.23 -6.83 3.56
C PHE A 57 -1.09 -6.04 3.57
N LEU A 58 -2.13 -6.51 2.86
CA LEU A 58 -3.44 -5.86 2.84
C LEU A 58 -4.07 -5.80 4.24
N VAL A 59 -3.90 -6.85 5.06
CA VAL A 59 -4.38 -6.89 6.44
C VAL A 59 -3.65 -5.88 7.33
N ALA A 60 -2.33 -5.77 7.17
CA ALA A 60 -1.52 -4.81 7.90
C ALA A 60 -1.86 -3.36 7.50
N VAL A 61 -2.05 -3.08 6.20
CA VAL A 61 -2.50 -1.76 5.72
C VAL A 61 -3.92 -1.45 6.20
N SER A 62 -4.84 -2.42 6.17
CA SER A 62 -6.20 -2.25 6.71
C SER A 62 -6.17 -1.89 8.20
N SER A 63 -5.28 -2.49 8.97
CA SER A 63 -5.08 -2.15 10.38
C SER A 63 -4.44 -0.77 10.56
N LEU A 64 -3.47 -0.41 9.71
CA LEU A 64 -2.85 0.91 9.70
C LEU A 64 -3.89 2.02 9.47
N THR A 65 -4.87 1.83 8.57
CA THR A 65 -5.91 2.83 8.30
C THR A 65 -6.82 3.14 9.51
N LYS A 66 -6.79 2.32 10.57
CA LYS A 66 -7.52 2.57 11.83
C LYS A 66 -6.88 3.63 12.71
N ASP A 67 -5.59 3.93 12.51
CA ASP A 67 -4.82 4.87 13.31
C ASP A 67 -4.25 5.97 12.41
N LEU A 68 -4.88 7.15 12.43
CA LEU A 68 -4.55 8.27 11.55
C LEU A 68 -3.09 8.70 11.67
N THR A 69 -2.58 8.76 12.90
CA THR A 69 -1.22 9.23 13.18
C THR A 69 -0.20 8.27 12.58
N SER A 70 -0.38 6.97 12.81
CA SER A 70 0.50 5.94 12.22
C SER A 70 0.36 5.91 10.70
N PHE A 71 -0.86 6.02 10.17
CA PHE A 71 -1.11 6.04 8.73
C PHE A 71 -0.37 7.18 8.05
N HIS A 72 -0.52 8.42 8.51
CA HIS A 72 0.14 9.57 7.90
C HIS A 72 1.66 9.60 8.12
N ASN A 73 2.16 8.89 9.14
CA ASN A 73 3.59 8.66 9.26
C ASN A 73 4.09 7.73 8.14
N VAL A 74 3.37 6.65 7.80
CA VAL A 74 3.76 5.69 6.74
C VAL A 74 3.48 6.22 5.34
N VAL A 75 2.34 6.89 5.16
CA VAL A 75 1.80 7.40 3.91
C VAL A 75 1.65 8.92 4.00
N PRO A 76 2.74 9.69 3.87
CA PRO A 76 2.68 11.15 3.86
C PRO A 76 1.89 11.67 2.66
N GLU A 77 1.20 12.79 2.85
CA GLU A 77 0.49 13.51 1.78
C GLU A 77 1.46 13.94 0.67
N GLN A 78 1.09 13.64 -0.57
CA GLN A 78 1.87 13.91 -1.77
C GLN A 78 0.93 14.31 -2.91
N SER A 79 1.45 14.88 -4.00
CA SER A 79 0.59 15.44 -5.06
C SER A 79 1.03 15.01 -6.45
N PHE A 80 0.03 14.89 -7.33
CA PHE A 80 0.19 14.71 -8.78
C PHE A 80 0.00 16.03 -9.55
N GLU A 81 -0.12 17.16 -8.86
CA GLU A 81 -0.27 18.48 -9.49
C GLU A 81 0.91 18.79 -10.41
N GLN A 82 0.60 19.21 -11.65
CA GLN A 82 1.56 19.37 -12.73
C GLN A 82 2.74 20.28 -12.39
N ASN A 83 2.53 21.32 -11.58
CA ASN A 83 3.57 22.29 -11.22
C ASN A 83 4.66 21.69 -10.32
N ASN A 84 4.36 20.63 -9.57
CA ASN A 84 5.26 19.98 -8.61
C ASN A 84 5.47 18.49 -8.89
N TYR A 85 4.86 17.96 -9.95
CA TYR A 85 4.93 16.56 -10.30
C TYR A 85 6.30 16.20 -10.88
N THR A 86 7.02 15.36 -10.14
CA THR A 86 8.36 14.88 -10.54
C THR A 86 8.37 13.39 -10.85
N GLY A 87 7.24 12.68 -10.72
CA GLY A 87 7.16 11.23 -10.82
C GLY A 87 7.86 10.50 -9.66
N LYS A 88 8.13 11.19 -8.54
CA LYS A 88 8.84 10.70 -7.37
C LYS A 88 7.92 10.70 -6.15
N PHE A 89 7.84 9.57 -5.46
CA PHE A 89 7.03 9.40 -4.26
C PHE A 89 7.84 8.74 -3.15
N TYR A 90 7.41 8.91 -1.90
CA TYR A 90 8.07 8.34 -0.74
C TYR A 90 7.09 7.86 0.32
N PHE A 91 7.53 6.83 1.06
CA PHE A 91 6.79 6.17 2.12
C PHE A 91 7.74 5.85 3.26
N ASN A 92 7.24 5.73 4.49
CA ASN A 92 8.07 5.37 5.63
C ASN A 92 7.70 3.98 6.15
N PHE A 93 8.71 3.16 6.41
CA PHE A 93 8.56 1.83 7.00
C PHE A 93 9.50 1.69 8.21
N PHE A 94 9.27 0.65 9.01
CA PHE A 94 10.13 0.32 10.15
C PHE A 94 10.92 -0.95 9.86
N LYS A 95 12.25 -0.90 10.02
CA LYS A 95 13.08 -2.11 10.03
C LYS A 95 12.88 -2.86 11.34
N ALA A 96 13.30 -4.12 11.41
CA ALA A 96 13.14 -4.99 12.60
C ALA A 96 13.71 -4.41 13.91
N ASP A 97 14.71 -3.53 13.83
CA ASP A 97 15.30 -2.78 14.96
C ASP A 97 14.44 -1.59 15.43
N GLY A 98 13.32 -1.32 14.75
CA GLY A 98 12.42 -0.20 15.02
C GLY A 98 12.87 1.12 14.38
N GLN A 99 13.98 1.14 13.62
CA GLN A 99 14.40 2.33 12.90
C GLN A 99 13.44 2.61 11.74
N GLN A 100 12.97 3.86 11.68
CA GLN A 100 12.18 4.33 10.54
C GLN A 100 13.09 4.58 9.34
N ILE A 101 12.73 4.02 8.19
CA ILE A 101 13.40 4.24 6.91
C ILE A 101 12.41 4.84 5.91
N ARG A 102 12.88 5.83 5.16
CA ARG A 102 12.14 6.40 4.05
C ARG A 102 12.51 5.66 2.76
N VAL A 103 11.52 5.11 2.09
CA VAL A 103 11.67 4.45 0.79
C VAL A 103 11.11 5.37 -0.27
N ILE A 104 11.92 5.62 -1.30
CA ILE A 104 11.58 6.46 -2.44
C ILE A 104 11.37 5.55 -3.65
N VAL A 105 10.28 5.77 -4.38
CA VAL A 105 9.95 5.08 -5.62
C VAL A 105 9.55 6.09 -6.70
N ASP A 106 9.72 5.70 -7.96
CA ASP A 106 8.98 6.36 -9.03
C ASP A 106 7.54 5.84 -9.12
N ASP A 107 6.69 6.52 -9.89
CA ASP A 107 5.28 6.15 -10.06
C ASP A 107 4.97 5.28 -11.28
N ARG A 108 5.96 4.66 -11.91
CA ARG A 108 5.70 3.61 -12.90
C ARG A 108 5.06 2.42 -12.18
N LEU A 109 3.88 1.98 -12.58
CA LEU A 109 3.20 0.84 -11.98
C LEU A 109 3.09 -0.31 -13.00
N PRO A 110 3.36 -1.57 -12.61
CA PRO A 110 3.22 -2.71 -13.49
C PRO A 110 1.78 -2.87 -14.01
N ILE A 111 1.63 -3.16 -15.30
CA ILE A 111 0.33 -3.40 -15.94
C ILE A 111 0.26 -4.79 -16.57
N ASN A 112 -0.93 -5.37 -16.61
CA ASN A 112 -1.22 -6.60 -17.33
C ASN A 112 -1.39 -6.34 -18.84
N SER A 113 -1.59 -7.41 -19.62
CA SER A 113 -1.81 -7.35 -21.07
C SER A 113 -3.05 -6.54 -21.49
N GLU A 114 -4.02 -6.39 -20.58
CA GLU A 114 -5.24 -5.61 -20.79
C GLU A 114 -5.06 -4.13 -20.44
N GLY A 115 -3.86 -3.72 -19.99
CA GLY A 115 -3.55 -2.35 -19.61
C GLY A 115 -4.03 -1.93 -18.22
N SER A 116 -4.53 -2.89 -17.42
CA SER A 116 -4.93 -2.68 -16.02
C SER A 116 -3.74 -2.91 -15.08
N LEU A 117 -3.77 -2.30 -13.89
CA LEU A 117 -2.72 -2.50 -12.88
C LEU A 117 -2.60 -3.99 -12.52
N TYR A 118 -1.37 -4.49 -12.41
CA TYR A 118 -1.14 -5.92 -12.16
C TYR A 118 -1.44 -6.32 -10.70
N TYR A 119 -1.08 -5.46 -9.74
CA TYR A 119 -1.22 -5.74 -8.31
C TYR A 119 -2.39 -4.92 -7.70
N ALA A 120 -2.09 -4.02 -6.75
CA ALA A 120 -3.07 -3.08 -6.21
C ALA A 120 -3.67 -2.21 -7.31
N GLN A 121 -5.00 -2.07 -7.25
CA GLN A 121 -5.80 -1.29 -8.16
C GLN A 121 -5.98 0.12 -7.63
N SER A 122 -6.04 1.08 -8.53
CA SER A 122 -6.52 2.43 -8.21
C SER A 122 -8.03 2.42 -8.06
N VAL A 123 -8.54 3.18 -7.10
CA VAL A 123 -9.98 3.40 -6.88
C VAL A 123 -10.22 4.89 -6.93
N GLU A 124 -11.23 5.36 -7.65
CA GLU A 124 -11.56 6.79 -7.78
C GLU A 124 -10.37 7.69 -8.20
N SER A 125 -9.50 7.16 -9.07
CA SER A 125 -8.25 7.82 -9.50
C SER A 125 -7.23 8.08 -8.36
N ALA A 126 -7.39 7.42 -7.21
CA ALA A 126 -6.43 7.43 -6.11
C ALA A 126 -5.30 6.41 -6.32
N PHE A 127 -4.05 6.83 -6.10
CA PHE A 127 -2.87 6.01 -6.34
C PHE A 127 -1.98 5.76 -5.11
N TRP A 128 -2.33 6.26 -3.93
CA TRP A 128 -1.53 6.03 -2.72
C TRP A 128 -1.35 4.53 -2.43
N TYR A 129 -2.38 3.69 -2.65
CA TYR A 129 -2.31 2.27 -2.32
C TYR A 129 -1.44 1.48 -3.30
N PRO A 130 -1.61 1.60 -4.64
CA PRO A 130 -0.65 1.04 -5.61
C PRO A 130 0.79 1.48 -5.40
N LEU A 131 1.03 2.76 -5.08
CA LEU A 131 2.37 3.28 -4.83
C LEU A 131 2.95 2.79 -3.50
N LEU A 132 2.12 2.66 -2.46
CA LEU A 132 2.52 2.09 -1.17
C LEU A 132 2.93 0.62 -1.33
N GLU A 133 2.15 -0.15 -2.08
CA GLU A 133 2.47 -1.55 -2.38
C GLU A 133 3.81 -1.67 -3.13
N LYS A 134 4.04 -0.82 -4.13
CA LYS A 134 5.35 -0.74 -4.81
C LYS A 134 6.49 -0.38 -3.86
N ALA A 135 6.32 0.62 -3.01
CA ALA A 135 7.34 1.03 -2.06
C ALA A 135 7.62 -0.07 -1.03
N TYR A 136 6.59 -0.81 -0.62
CA TYR A 136 6.76 -1.96 0.26
C TYR A 136 7.47 -3.13 -0.46
N ALA A 137 7.17 -3.38 -1.74
CA ALA A 137 7.90 -4.34 -2.56
C ALA A 137 9.39 -3.99 -2.63
N LYS A 138 9.73 -2.72 -2.87
CA LYS A 138 11.11 -2.22 -2.84
C LYS A 138 11.76 -2.43 -1.47
N PHE A 139 11.05 -2.10 -0.39
CA PHE A 139 11.53 -2.29 0.98
C PHE A 139 11.83 -3.76 1.29
N ARG A 140 11.00 -4.69 0.80
CA ARG A 140 11.16 -6.14 0.98
C ARG A 140 12.10 -6.78 -0.06
N GLY A 141 12.41 -6.09 -1.14
CA GLY A 141 13.30 -6.53 -2.23
C GLY A 141 12.59 -7.13 -3.45
N SER A 142 11.29 -7.42 -3.39
CA SER A 142 10.49 -7.93 -4.51
C SER A 142 8.99 -7.83 -4.20
N TYR A 143 8.16 -7.82 -5.25
CA TYR A 143 6.71 -7.98 -5.12
C TYR A 143 6.32 -9.37 -4.58
N GLU A 144 7.12 -10.41 -4.81
CA GLU A 144 6.85 -11.77 -4.33
C GLU A 144 6.76 -11.84 -2.79
N PHE A 145 7.54 -11.01 -2.09
CA PHE A 145 7.50 -10.96 -0.62
C PHE A 145 6.21 -10.35 -0.05
N ILE A 146 5.39 -9.71 -0.89
CA ILE A 146 4.07 -9.23 -0.51
C ILE A 146 3.08 -10.41 -0.42
N GLU A 147 3.23 -11.40 -1.30
CA GLU A 147 2.37 -12.58 -1.36
C GLU A 147 2.77 -13.64 -0.32
N TYR A 148 4.06 -13.90 -0.17
CA TYR A 148 4.58 -14.99 0.67
C TYR A 148 5.18 -14.54 2.01
N GLY A 149 5.11 -13.25 2.34
CA GLY A 149 5.70 -12.70 3.57
C GLY A 149 4.97 -13.11 4.86
N LEU A 150 5.65 -13.01 5.99
CA LEU A 150 5.03 -13.26 7.30
C LEU A 150 4.12 -12.09 7.71
N PRO A 151 2.89 -12.36 8.19
CA PRO A 151 1.97 -11.30 8.61
C PRO A 151 2.54 -10.41 9.68
N MET A 152 3.17 -11.02 10.69
CA MET A 152 3.65 -10.30 11.86
C MET A 152 4.72 -9.26 11.51
N GLU A 153 5.56 -9.58 10.53
CA GLU A 153 6.56 -8.64 10.00
C GLU A 153 5.90 -7.47 9.30
N SER A 154 4.91 -7.72 8.43
CA SER A 154 4.19 -6.66 7.72
C SER A 154 3.49 -5.71 8.68
N PHE A 155 2.89 -6.23 9.76
CA PHE A 155 2.35 -5.40 10.84
C PHE A 155 3.43 -4.53 11.47
N PHE A 156 4.57 -5.10 11.83
CA PHE A 156 5.66 -4.34 12.45
C PHE A 156 6.22 -3.28 11.50
N HIS A 157 6.46 -3.62 10.23
CA HIS A 157 7.00 -2.71 9.24
C HIS A 157 6.11 -1.49 8.98
N LEU A 158 4.79 -1.65 9.10
CA LEU A 158 3.83 -0.56 8.88
C LEU A 158 3.45 0.17 10.17
N THR A 159 3.48 -0.48 11.33
CA THR A 159 2.93 0.11 12.57
C THR A 159 3.95 0.33 13.67
N LYS A 160 5.17 -0.23 13.55
CA LYS A 160 6.17 -0.37 14.63
C LYS A 160 5.67 -1.18 15.84
N ARG A 161 4.48 -1.79 15.76
CA ARG A 161 3.88 -2.58 16.84
C ARG A 161 4.09 -4.05 16.56
N LYS A 162 4.54 -4.79 17.58
CA LYS A 162 4.62 -6.25 17.51
C LYS A 162 3.22 -6.82 17.76
N PRO A 163 2.66 -7.62 16.84
CA PRO A 163 1.40 -8.29 17.11
C PRO A 163 1.57 -9.30 18.25
N VAL A 164 0.53 -9.41 19.06
CA VAL A 164 0.43 -10.42 20.12
C VAL A 164 -0.60 -11.44 19.66
N SER A 165 -0.21 -12.71 19.61
CA SER A 165 -1.13 -13.82 19.35
C SER A 165 -1.78 -14.25 20.66
N PHE A 166 -3.10 -14.42 20.63
CA PHE A 166 -3.83 -15.03 21.72
C PHE A 166 -4.38 -16.36 21.19
N ASP A 167 -4.02 -17.45 21.85
CA ASP A 167 -4.72 -18.72 21.67
C ASP A 167 -6.08 -18.60 22.37
N ASN A 168 -7.15 -18.98 21.70
CA ASN A 168 -8.48 -19.03 22.30
C ASN A 168 -8.71 -20.34 23.07
N GLU A 169 -7.68 -21.19 23.17
CA GLU A 169 -7.71 -22.54 23.76
C GLU A 169 -8.82 -23.41 23.18
N SER A 170 -9.32 -23.08 21.97
CA SER A 170 -10.38 -23.83 21.35
C SER A 170 -9.81 -25.13 20.79
N THR A 171 -10.12 -26.23 21.46
CA THR A 171 -9.84 -27.57 20.97
C THR A 171 -10.86 -28.04 19.93
N THR A 172 -11.99 -27.33 19.84
CA THR A 172 -13.02 -27.57 18.83
C THR A 172 -12.65 -26.82 17.55
N PRO A 173 -12.31 -27.51 16.44
CA PRO A 173 -12.12 -26.83 15.17
C PRO A 173 -13.41 -26.11 14.76
N LEU A 174 -13.26 -25.01 14.01
CA LEU A 174 -14.42 -24.33 13.42
C LEU A 174 -15.22 -25.35 12.61
N PRO A 175 -16.57 -25.34 12.68
CA PRO A 175 -17.38 -26.26 11.90
C PRO A 175 -17.06 -26.08 10.42
N SER A 176 -16.47 -27.11 9.81
CA SER A 176 -16.15 -27.14 8.38
C SER A 176 -17.30 -27.78 7.62
N THR A 177 -17.80 -27.12 6.57
CA THR A 177 -18.65 -27.78 5.57
C THR A 177 -17.82 -28.15 4.35
N SER A 178 -18.38 -28.96 3.46
CA SER A 178 -17.77 -29.25 2.14
C SER A 178 -17.51 -28.01 1.28
N PHE A 179 -18.02 -26.83 1.68
CA PHE A 179 -17.83 -25.55 1.02
C PHE A 179 -16.80 -24.63 1.71
N GLY A 180 -16.18 -25.05 2.82
CA GLY A 180 -15.12 -24.30 3.52
C GLY A 180 -15.37 -24.11 5.03
N MET A 181 -14.43 -23.40 5.69
CA MET A 181 -14.56 -22.97 7.09
C MET A 181 -15.48 -21.75 7.17
N TYR A 182 -16.43 -21.75 8.12
CA TYR A 182 -17.28 -20.59 8.44
C TYR A 182 -16.53 -19.51 9.22
#